data_AF-A0A4Q5UX60-F1
#
_entry.id   AF-A0A4Q5UX60-F1
#
_cell.length_a   1.000
_cell.length_b   1.000
_cell.length_c   1.000
_cell.angle_alpha   90.00
_cell.angle_beta   90.00
_cell.angle_gamma   90.00
#
_symmetry.space_group_name_H-M   'P 1'
#
loop_
_entity.id
_entity.type
_entity.pdbx_description
1 polymer ?
#
loop_
_entity_poly.entity_id
_entity_poly.type
_entity_poly.pdbx_seq_one_letter_code
_entity_poly.pdbx_strand_id
1 'polypeptide(L)'
;MRAIFLLLPFFLFADSTHAQLFFKGALKVNREKMYRNLVQQTINKNLGYPITDSTEENWQDAFNAMEVLRYRSLWIDGRVQVAAEQMLTQSVPFQRATLELLYASYPDIFYQPVKLLLMQTGHPKIFAMCASYILQSKKADDDANFLSVKAQQMLATYPDNAILQQLIFSIAQRKEPTKTPSLSSLLKRDYLRGHTLIFSFQRKNRNYPGIVMVRDPNGNFIMDSAGQYFSVPQLARSINNLPGYISNGNTP
;
A
#
# COMPACT_ATOMS: atom_id res chain seq x y z
N MET A 1 -13.72 -26.79 -73.23
CA MET A 1 -14.43 -26.52 -71.96
C MET A 1 -13.45 -25.84 -71.00
N ARG A 2 -13.67 -24.56 -70.67
CA ARG A 2 -12.82 -23.81 -69.73
C ARG A 2 -13.41 -23.93 -68.33
N ALA A 3 -12.63 -24.43 -67.37
CA ALA A 3 -12.99 -24.44 -65.96
C ALA A 3 -12.69 -23.07 -65.35
N ILE A 4 -13.69 -22.46 -64.71
CA ILE A 4 -13.58 -21.21 -63.94
C ILE A 4 -13.35 -21.61 -62.48
N PHE A 5 -12.18 -21.26 -61.93
CA PHE A 5 -11.92 -21.33 -60.50
C PHE A 5 -12.43 -20.05 -59.84
N LEU A 6 -13.48 -20.19 -59.02
CA LEU A 6 -13.98 -19.14 -58.13
C LEU A 6 -13.15 -19.13 -56.84
N LEU A 7 -12.32 -18.11 -56.69
CA LEU A 7 -11.65 -17.78 -55.43
C LEU A 7 -12.62 -16.99 -54.55
N LEU A 8 -13.14 -17.62 -53.48
CA LEU A 8 -13.83 -16.92 -52.39
C LEU A 8 -12.81 -16.20 -51.50
N PRO A 9 -12.92 -14.88 -51.28
CA PRO A 9 -12.12 -14.22 -50.26
C PRO A 9 -12.73 -14.52 -48.88
N PHE A 10 -12.01 -15.30 -48.08
CA PHE A 10 -12.27 -15.39 -46.63
C PHE A 10 -11.94 -14.03 -46.00
N PHE A 11 -12.96 -13.24 -45.71
CA PHE A 11 -12.83 -12.14 -44.77
C PHE A 11 -12.70 -12.73 -43.36
N LEU A 12 -11.46 -12.89 -42.92
CA LEU A 12 -11.15 -13.07 -41.50
C LEU A 12 -11.47 -11.74 -40.80
N PHE A 13 -12.70 -11.61 -40.31
CA PHE A 13 -12.99 -10.65 -39.26
C PHE A 13 -12.25 -11.11 -38.02
N ALA A 14 -11.10 -10.51 -37.75
CA ALA A 14 -10.47 -10.59 -36.44
C ALA A 14 -11.43 -9.94 -35.45
N ASP A 15 -12.18 -10.76 -34.74
CA ASP A 15 -13.01 -10.32 -33.62
C ASP A 15 -12.05 -9.84 -32.53
N SER A 16 -11.74 -8.54 -32.54
CA SER A 16 -11.02 -7.89 -31.46
C SER A 16 -11.94 -7.84 -30.25
N THR A 17 -12.14 -8.98 -29.60
CA THR A 17 -12.64 -9.00 -28.23
C THR A 17 -11.55 -8.36 -27.38
N HIS A 18 -11.56 -7.03 -27.31
CA HIS A 18 -10.94 -6.31 -26.22
C HIS A 18 -11.42 -7.01 -24.96
N ALA A 19 -10.52 -7.69 -24.25
CA ALA A 19 -10.83 -8.34 -22.99
C ALA A 19 -11.57 -7.31 -22.13
N GLN A 20 -12.88 -7.48 -21.99
CA GLN A 20 -13.72 -6.50 -21.33
C GLN A 20 -13.27 -6.49 -19.88
N LEU A 21 -12.55 -5.42 -19.53
CA LEU A 21 -11.85 -5.28 -18.27
C LEU A 21 -12.89 -5.00 -17.17
N PHE A 22 -13.57 -6.06 -16.74
CA PHE A 22 -14.73 -5.97 -15.86
C PHE A 22 -14.41 -6.52 -14.48
N PHE A 23 -13.90 -5.67 -13.59
CA PHE A 23 -13.92 -5.97 -12.17
C PHE A 23 -15.38 -5.97 -11.70
N LYS A 24 -15.99 -7.15 -11.55
CA LYS A 24 -17.39 -7.30 -11.10
C LYS A 24 -17.68 -6.58 -9.78
N GLY A 25 -16.65 -6.41 -8.92
CA GLY A 25 -16.74 -5.63 -7.68
C GLY A 25 -16.90 -4.12 -7.88
N ALA A 26 -16.76 -3.58 -9.10
CA ALA A 26 -17.06 -2.19 -9.43
C ALA A 26 -18.55 -1.93 -9.72
N LEU A 27 -19.41 -2.96 -9.74
CA LEU A 27 -20.86 -2.74 -9.82
C LEU A 27 -21.39 -2.26 -8.47
N LYS A 28 -22.31 -1.28 -8.48
CA LYS A 28 -22.90 -0.69 -7.27
C LYS A 28 -23.45 -1.75 -6.32
N VAL A 29 -24.24 -2.70 -6.83
CA VAL A 29 -24.85 -3.78 -6.05
C VAL A 29 -23.79 -4.68 -5.40
N ASN A 30 -22.72 -5.00 -6.11
CA ASN A 30 -21.62 -5.81 -5.58
C ASN A 30 -20.80 -5.04 -4.53
N ARG A 31 -20.62 -3.73 -4.70
CA ARG A 31 -20.00 -2.87 -3.67
C ARG A 31 -20.83 -2.81 -2.40
N GLU A 32 -22.15 -2.66 -2.51
CA GLU A 32 -23.05 -2.60 -1.35
C GLU A 32 -23.08 -3.93 -0.60
N LYS A 33 -23.11 -5.07 -1.31
CA LYS A 33 -23.02 -6.40 -0.71
C LYS A 33 -21.67 -6.60 -0.01
N MET A 34 -20.56 -6.26 -0.68
CA MET A 34 -19.21 -6.34 -0.10
C MET A 34 -19.09 -5.47 1.14
N TYR A 35 -19.59 -4.24 1.10
CA TYR A 35 -19.60 -3.32 2.24
C TYR A 35 -20.35 -3.92 3.44
N ARG A 36 -21.59 -4.39 3.25
CA ARG A 36 -22.37 -4.99 4.35
C ARG A 36 -21.67 -6.22 4.94
N ASN A 37 -21.10 -7.08 4.08
CA ASN A 37 -20.40 -8.28 4.52
C ASN A 37 -19.17 -7.93 5.35
N LEU A 38 -18.32 -7.02 4.87
CA LEU A 38 -17.12 -6.61 5.60
C LEU A 38 -17.47 -5.93 6.94
N VAL A 39 -18.49 -5.07 6.97
CA VAL A 39 -18.90 -4.42 8.22
C VAL A 39 -19.41 -5.45 9.24
N GLN A 40 -20.32 -6.34 8.84
CA GLN A 40 -20.97 -7.24 9.80
C GLN A 40 -20.13 -8.48 10.14
N GLN A 41 -19.59 -9.15 9.12
CA GLN A 41 -18.95 -10.46 9.27
C GLN A 41 -17.46 -10.37 9.54
N THR A 42 -16.82 -9.25 9.22
CA THR A 42 -15.39 -9.02 9.50
C THR A 42 -15.25 -8.03 10.64
N ILE A 43 -15.63 -6.77 10.45
CA ILE A 43 -15.33 -5.71 11.41
C ILE A 43 -16.06 -5.91 12.75
N ASN A 44 -17.40 -5.93 12.74
CA ASN A 44 -18.18 -6.01 13.98
C ASN A 44 -17.97 -7.34 14.71
N LYS A 45 -17.97 -8.45 13.97
CA LYS A 45 -17.73 -9.78 14.55
C LYS A 45 -16.36 -9.86 15.20
N ASN A 46 -15.30 -9.50 14.47
CA ASN A 46 -13.94 -9.75 14.95
C ASN A 46 -13.53 -8.81 16.08
N LEU A 47 -13.94 -7.54 16.03
CA LEU A 47 -13.68 -6.60 17.13
C LEU A 47 -14.52 -6.91 18.38
N GLY A 48 -15.52 -7.78 18.26
CA GLY A 48 -16.28 -8.32 19.40
C GLY A 48 -15.48 -9.30 20.26
N TYR A 49 -14.41 -9.91 19.74
CA TYR A 49 -13.55 -10.78 20.52
C TYR A 49 -12.67 -9.98 21.50
N PRO A 50 -12.29 -10.54 22.66
CA PRO A 50 -11.23 -9.96 23.48
C PRO A 50 -9.89 -9.96 22.72
N ILE A 51 -8.93 -9.12 23.12
CA ILE A 51 -7.57 -9.18 22.60
C ILE A 51 -6.81 -10.22 23.42
N THR A 52 -6.39 -11.30 22.77
CA THR A 52 -5.60 -12.40 23.33
C THR A 52 -4.73 -12.96 22.21
N ASP A 53 -3.68 -13.71 22.55
CA ASP A 53 -2.79 -14.36 21.58
C ASP A 53 -3.54 -15.19 20.50
N SER A 54 -4.70 -15.76 20.85
CA SER A 54 -5.51 -16.59 19.93
C SER A 54 -6.51 -15.79 19.08
N THR A 55 -6.68 -14.49 19.34
CA THR A 55 -7.70 -13.64 18.69
C THR A 55 -7.13 -12.41 18.02
N GLU A 56 -5.83 -12.12 18.18
CA GLU A 56 -5.17 -10.99 17.52
C GLU A 56 -5.36 -10.99 16.00
N GLU A 57 -5.36 -12.15 15.34
CA GLU A 57 -5.55 -12.25 13.89
C GLU A 57 -6.94 -11.75 13.47
N ASN A 58 -7.98 -12.01 14.27
CA ASN A 58 -9.31 -11.48 14.00
C ASN A 58 -9.30 -9.94 13.99
N TRP A 59 -8.60 -9.33 14.95
CA TRP A 59 -8.46 -7.88 15.03
C TRP A 59 -7.67 -7.33 13.84
N GLN A 60 -6.60 -8.00 13.43
CA GLN A 60 -5.81 -7.62 12.24
C GLN A 60 -6.68 -7.64 10.97
N ASP A 61 -7.52 -8.66 10.79
CA ASP A 61 -8.49 -8.74 9.69
C ASP A 61 -9.51 -7.59 9.72
N ALA A 62 -10.01 -7.26 10.92
CA ALA A 62 -10.92 -6.14 11.10
C ALA A 62 -10.26 -4.82 10.72
N PHE A 63 -9.02 -4.58 11.17
CA PHE A 63 -8.26 -3.37 10.87
C PHE A 63 -8.02 -3.22 9.36
N ASN A 64 -7.63 -4.30 8.67
CA ASN A 64 -7.50 -4.30 7.21
C ASN A 64 -8.82 -3.91 6.53
N ALA A 65 -9.93 -4.54 6.93
CA ALA A 65 -11.25 -4.20 6.38
C ALA A 65 -11.66 -2.75 6.67
N MET A 66 -11.32 -2.22 7.85
CA MET A 66 -11.54 -0.83 8.22
C MET A 66 -10.75 0.14 7.35
N GLU A 67 -9.49 -0.14 7.06
CA GLU A 67 -8.65 0.67 6.17
C GLU A 67 -9.17 0.67 4.72
N VAL A 68 -9.59 -0.51 4.24
CA VAL A 68 -10.16 -0.68 2.90
C VAL A 68 -11.46 0.12 2.73
N LEU A 69 -12.33 0.10 3.74
CA LEU A 69 -13.63 0.76 3.71
C LEU A 69 -13.63 2.20 4.25
N ARG A 70 -12.56 2.59 4.97
CA ARG A 70 -12.53 3.80 5.82
C ARG A 70 -13.73 3.86 6.78
N TYR A 71 -14.11 2.70 7.33
CA TYR A 71 -15.31 2.57 8.17
C TYR A 71 -15.03 2.98 9.62
N ARG A 72 -15.92 3.80 10.19
CA ARG A 72 -15.87 4.24 11.59
C ARG A 72 -17.27 4.32 12.19
N SER A 73 -17.34 4.13 13.50
CA SER A 73 -18.51 4.37 14.34
C SER A 73 -18.06 4.55 15.79
N LEU A 74 -18.92 5.09 16.67
CA LEU A 74 -18.56 5.28 18.08
C LEU A 74 -18.13 3.97 18.77
N TRP A 75 -18.82 2.86 18.44
CA TRP A 75 -18.47 1.55 18.98
C TRP A 75 -17.08 1.12 18.49
N ILE A 76 -16.80 1.27 17.20
CA ILE A 76 -15.50 0.94 16.60
C ILE A 76 -14.38 1.79 17.19
N ASP A 77 -14.61 3.09 17.35
CA ASP A 77 -13.62 4.00 17.93
C ASP A 77 -13.24 3.59 19.36
N GLY A 78 -14.22 3.13 20.16
CA GLY A 78 -13.96 2.56 21.48
C GLY A 78 -13.12 1.27 21.42
N ARG A 79 -13.32 0.41 20.40
CA ARG A 79 -12.49 -0.79 20.21
C ARG A 79 -11.08 -0.44 19.78
N VAL A 80 -10.91 0.55 18.91
CA VAL A 80 -9.58 1.04 18.50
C VAL A 80 -8.83 1.65 19.68
N GLN A 81 -9.51 2.37 20.57
CA GLN A 81 -8.90 2.86 21.81
C GLN A 81 -8.34 1.71 22.66
N VAL A 82 -9.13 0.65 22.87
CA VAL A 82 -8.68 -0.55 23.59
C VAL A 82 -7.44 -1.17 22.93
N ALA A 83 -7.44 -1.30 21.60
CA ALA A 83 -6.28 -1.82 20.88
C ALA A 83 -5.04 -0.94 21.06
N ALA A 84 -5.17 0.39 20.96
CA ALA A 84 -4.07 1.31 21.14
C ALA A 84 -3.48 1.27 22.57
N GLU A 85 -4.34 1.16 23.59
CA GLU A 85 -3.92 1.07 25.00
C GLU A 85 -3.21 -0.25 25.33
N GLN A 86 -3.61 -1.35 24.70
CA GLN A 86 -3.03 -2.68 24.94
C GLN A 86 -1.87 -3.02 24.02
N MET A 87 -1.68 -2.26 22.92
CA MET A 87 -0.73 -2.53 21.84
C MET A 87 0.68 -2.90 22.32
N LEU A 88 1.16 -2.26 23.38
CA LEU A 88 2.52 -2.45 23.90
C LEU A 88 2.83 -3.90 24.28
N THR A 89 1.86 -4.64 24.81
CA THR A 89 2.04 -6.01 25.29
C THR A 89 1.64 -7.07 24.27
N GLN A 90 1.12 -6.66 23.11
CA GLN A 90 0.66 -7.55 22.05
C GLN A 90 1.79 -7.92 21.08
N SER A 91 1.53 -8.90 20.22
CA SER A 91 2.52 -9.38 19.25
C SER A 91 2.93 -8.31 18.24
N VAL A 92 4.11 -8.50 17.61
CA VAL A 92 4.60 -7.61 16.54
C VAL A 92 3.61 -7.52 15.36
N PRO A 93 3.00 -8.60 14.86
CA PRO A 93 1.92 -8.53 13.87
C PRO A 93 0.75 -7.63 14.29
N PHE A 94 0.30 -7.74 15.54
CA PHE A 94 -0.80 -6.93 16.07
C PHE A 94 -0.38 -5.46 16.21
N GLN A 95 0.81 -5.19 16.74
CA GLN A 95 1.38 -3.84 16.82
C GLN A 95 1.44 -3.19 15.44
N ARG A 96 1.92 -3.92 14.43
CA ARG A 96 1.95 -3.46 13.04
C ARG A 96 0.55 -3.09 12.55
N ALA A 97 -0.42 -4.00 12.64
CA ALA A 97 -1.76 -3.74 12.12
C ALA A 97 -2.46 -2.59 12.85
N THR A 98 -2.23 -2.46 14.16
CA THR A 98 -2.73 -1.32 14.94
C THR A 98 -2.12 -0.02 14.43
N LEU A 99 -0.80 0.07 14.30
CA LEU A 99 -0.10 1.27 13.81
C LEU A 99 -0.49 1.63 12.37
N GLU A 100 -0.70 0.65 11.49
CA GLU A 100 -1.23 0.82 10.14
C GLU A 100 -2.60 1.54 10.18
N LEU A 101 -3.52 1.03 10.99
CA LEU A 101 -4.86 1.62 11.14
C LEU A 101 -4.81 3.01 11.76
N LEU A 102 -4.03 3.18 12.83
CA LEU A 102 -3.91 4.46 13.54
C LEU A 102 -3.37 5.54 12.62
N TYR A 103 -2.31 5.24 11.85
CA TYR A 103 -1.73 6.16 10.87
C TYR A 103 -2.76 6.56 9.80
N ALA A 104 -3.53 5.58 9.31
CA ALA A 104 -4.49 5.79 8.22
C ALA A 104 -5.71 6.63 8.63
N SER A 105 -6.23 6.39 9.85
CA SER A 105 -7.60 6.77 10.22
C SER A 105 -7.71 7.57 11.51
N TYR A 106 -6.65 7.60 12.33
CA TYR A 106 -6.61 8.25 13.65
C TYR A 106 -5.34 9.08 13.87
N PRO A 107 -4.98 10.00 12.96
CA PRO A 107 -3.81 10.85 13.15
C PRO A 107 -3.98 11.73 14.40
N ASP A 108 -2.89 11.96 15.13
CA ASP A 108 -2.83 12.86 16.31
C ASP A 108 -3.61 12.40 17.56
N ILE A 109 -4.46 11.36 17.48
CA ILE A 109 -5.32 10.92 18.59
C ILE A 109 -4.54 10.07 19.62
N PHE A 110 -3.70 9.15 19.16
CA PHE A 110 -3.07 8.12 19.98
C PHE A 110 -1.58 8.37 20.17
N TYR A 111 -1.17 9.63 20.26
CA TYR A 111 0.23 10.03 20.41
C TYR A 111 0.92 9.35 21.61
N GLN A 112 0.28 9.33 22.78
CA GLN A 112 0.89 8.79 24.00
C GLN A 112 1.17 7.27 23.93
N PRO A 113 0.19 6.40 23.62
CA PRO A 113 0.46 4.97 23.50
C PRO A 113 1.46 4.64 22.39
N VAL A 114 1.45 5.38 21.27
CA VAL A 114 2.44 5.20 20.19
C VAL A 114 3.84 5.62 20.63
N LYS A 115 3.98 6.74 21.35
CA LYS A 115 5.28 7.18 21.89
C LYS A 115 5.82 6.23 22.95
N LEU A 116 4.94 5.65 23.77
CA LEU A 116 5.31 4.61 24.73
C LEU A 116 5.86 3.37 24.03
N LEU A 117 5.17 2.87 23.00
CA LEU A 117 5.66 1.74 22.19
C LEU A 117 7.00 2.06 21.51
N LEU A 118 7.15 3.26 20.94
CA LEU A 118 8.42 3.69 20.34
C LEU A 118 9.60 3.60 21.31
N MET A 119 9.40 3.98 22.57
CA MET A 119 10.46 3.98 23.58
C MET A 119 10.85 2.57 24.05
N GLN A 120 9.99 1.57 23.86
CA GLN A 120 10.20 0.22 24.39
C GLN A 120 10.49 -0.81 23.31
N THR A 121 10.08 -0.59 22.07
CA THR A 121 10.25 -1.58 21.00
C THR A 121 11.71 -1.70 20.56
N GLY A 122 12.19 -2.94 20.51
CA GLY A 122 13.46 -3.29 19.87
C GLY A 122 13.34 -3.63 18.39
N HIS A 123 12.13 -3.61 17.82
CA HIS A 123 11.86 -4.04 16.45
C HIS A 123 11.94 -2.87 15.45
N PRO A 124 12.91 -2.84 14.50
CA PRO A 124 13.16 -1.70 13.62
C PRO A 124 11.93 -1.18 12.86
N LYS A 125 11.12 -2.10 12.34
CA LYS A 125 9.89 -1.73 11.62
C LYS A 125 8.83 -1.08 12.51
N ILE A 126 8.60 -1.62 13.71
CA ILE A 126 7.61 -1.07 14.65
C ILE A 126 8.06 0.32 15.12
N PHE A 127 9.35 0.47 15.42
CA PHE A 127 9.95 1.76 15.71
C PHE A 127 9.69 2.78 14.59
N ALA A 128 9.98 2.42 13.34
CA ALA A 128 9.79 3.30 12.19
C ALA A 128 8.31 3.67 11.95
N MET A 129 7.39 2.74 12.19
CA MET A 129 5.95 3.02 12.11
C MET A 129 5.48 3.98 13.21
N CYS A 130 5.95 3.81 14.44
CA CYS A 130 5.66 4.73 15.54
C CYS A 130 6.24 6.13 15.25
N ALA A 131 7.48 6.20 14.78
CA ALA A 131 8.12 7.47 14.41
C ALA A 131 7.34 8.17 13.28
N SER A 132 6.92 7.42 12.26
CA SER A 132 6.11 7.94 11.16
C SER A 132 4.78 8.51 11.65
N TYR A 133 4.08 7.80 12.56
CA TYR A 133 2.85 8.29 13.17
C TYR A 133 3.06 9.59 13.95
N ILE A 134 4.12 9.68 14.76
CA ILE A 134 4.46 10.89 15.51
C ILE A 134 4.79 12.06 14.56
N LEU A 135 5.49 11.80 13.46
CA LEU A 135 5.81 12.82 12.45
C LEU A 135 4.58 13.33 11.66
N GLN A 136 3.47 12.58 11.70
CA GLN A 136 2.17 13.03 11.16
C GLN A 136 1.36 13.85 12.19
N SER A 137 1.73 13.79 13.47
CA SER A 137 1.03 14.48 14.56
C SER A 137 1.42 15.96 14.66
N LYS A 138 0.68 16.72 15.47
CA LYS A 138 1.01 18.13 15.75
C LYS A 138 2.34 18.29 16.52
N LYS A 139 2.88 17.22 17.09
CA LYS A 139 4.16 17.19 17.82
C LYS A 139 5.36 16.87 16.94
N ALA A 140 5.18 16.80 15.62
CA ALA A 140 6.24 16.44 14.69
C ALA A 140 7.46 17.38 14.76
N ASP A 141 7.28 18.69 14.95
CA ASP A 141 8.41 19.62 15.11
C ASP A 141 9.14 19.43 16.44
N ASP A 142 8.39 19.29 17.53
CA ASP A 142 8.93 19.09 18.88
C ASP A 142 9.74 17.78 18.97
N ASP A 143 9.26 16.71 18.34
CA ASP A 143 9.86 15.38 18.45
C ASP A 143 10.90 15.04 17.37
N ALA A 144 11.06 15.87 16.32
CA ALA A 144 11.92 15.52 15.18
C ALA A 144 13.37 15.18 15.58
N ASN A 145 13.96 16.00 16.45
CA ASN A 145 15.34 15.79 16.91
C ASN A 145 15.44 14.53 17.78
N PHE A 146 14.47 14.33 18.68
CA PHE A 146 14.39 13.13 19.51
C PHE A 146 14.31 11.86 18.66
N LEU A 147 13.43 11.86 17.65
CA LEU A 147 13.26 10.75 16.71
C LEU A 147 14.52 10.49 15.89
N SER A 148 15.20 11.55 15.41
CA SER A 148 16.46 11.43 14.67
C SER A 148 17.53 10.74 15.50
N VAL A 149 17.75 11.20 16.74
CA VAL A 149 18.73 10.60 17.66
C VAL A 149 18.38 9.14 17.97
N LYS A 150 17.12 8.84 18.25
CA LYS A 150 16.68 7.46 18.53
C LYS A 150 16.81 6.54 17.32
N ALA A 151 16.49 7.03 16.13
CA ALA A 151 16.65 6.27 14.89
C ALA A 151 18.13 5.96 14.62
N GLN A 152 19.05 6.90 14.86
CA GLN A 152 20.49 6.68 14.74
C GLN A 152 21.01 5.66 15.77
N GLN A 153 20.55 5.73 17.03
CA GLN A 153 20.88 4.73 18.05
C GLN A 153 20.42 3.33 17.64
N MET A 154 19.21 3.21 17.09
CA MET A 154 18.69 1.94 16.61
C MET A 154 19.46 1.44 15.37
N LEU A 155 19.81 2.33 14.44
CA LEU A 155 20.61 1.98 13.27
C LEU A 155 22.01 1.47 13.68
N ALA A 156 22.62 2.02 14.73
CA ALA A 156 23.89 1.51 15.25
C ALA A 156 23.79 0.06 15.74
N THR A 157 22.61 -0.38 16.19
CA THR A 157 22.32 -1.77 16.55
C THR A 157 22.00 -2.64 15.32
N TYR A 158 21.45 -2.03 14.26
CA TYR A 158 21.08 -2.71 13.01
C TYR A 158 21.62 -1.97 11.76
N PRO A 159 22.95 -1.97 11.52
CA PRO A 159 23.59 -1.08 10.53
C PRO A 159 23.05 -1.19 9.09
N ASP A 160 22.66 -2.38 8.67
CA ASP A 160 22.18 -2.67 7.31
C ASP A 160 20.65 -2.56 7.17
N ASN A 161 19.95 -2.05 8.19
CA ASN A 161 18.50 -1.98 8.15
C ASN A 161 18.01 -0.83 7.24
N ALA A 162 17.58 -1.17 6.03
CA ALA A 162 17.09 -0.21 5.05
C ALA A 162 15.90 0.64 5.52
N ILE A 163 15.03 0.12 6.40
CA ILE A 163 13.89 0.87 6.95
C ILE A 163 14.40 2.02 7.83
N LEU A 164 15.40 1.76 8.68
CA LEU A 164 15.97 2.79 9.56
C LEU A 164 16.76 3.83 8.77
N GLN A 165 17.54 3.41 7.78
CA GLN A 165 18.25 4.33 6.88
C GLN A 165 17.27 5.28 6.19
N GLN A 166 16.17 4.73 5.65
CA GLN A 166 15.15 5.52 4.98
C GLN A 166 14.36 6.41 5.94
N LEU A 167 14.07 5.95 7.16
CA LEU A 167 13.44 6.77 8.21
C LEU A 167 14.30 8.00 8.55
N ILE A 168 15.60 7.80 8.78
CA ILE A 168 16.55 8.89 9.09
C ILE A 168 16.58 9.90 7.93
N PHE A 169 16.67 9.42 6.70
CA PHE A 169 16.58 10.27 5.51
C PHE A 169 15.27 11.06 5.47
N SER A 170 14.14 10.40 5.72
CA SER A 170 12.82 11.06 5.75
C SER A 170 12.70 12.11 6.86
N ILE A 171 13.27 11.88 8.04
CA ILE A 171 13.31 12.87 9.12
C ILE A 171 14.15 14.08 8.70
N ALA A 172 15.32 13.86 8.09
CA ALA A 172 16.21 14.93 7.64
C ALA A 172 15.59 15.78 6.52
N GLN A 173 14.89 15.14 5.58
CA GLN A 173 14.28 15.79 4.41
C GLN A 173 12.83 16.26 4.64
N ARG A 174 12.34 16.17 5.88
CA ARG A 174 10.94 16.45 6.25
C ARG A 174 10.42 17.83 5.85
N LYS A 175 11.29 18.84 5.78
CA LYS A 175 10.94 20.22 5.37
C LYS A 175 11.26 20.52 3.91
N GLU A 176 11.91 19.58 3.22
CA GLU A 176 12.36 19.76 1.85
C GLU A 176 11.32 19.23 0.85
N PRO A 177 11.05 19.96 -0.25
CA PRO A 177 10.22 19.43 -1.32
C PRO A 177 10.83 18.15 -1.89
N THR A 178 10.02 17.10 -2.02
CA THR A 178 10.48 15.86 -2.67
C THR A 178 10.79 16.12 -4.14
N LYS A 179 12.07 16.02 -4.52
CA LYS A 179 12.50 16.13 -5.91
C LYS A 179 12.11 14.86 -6.65
N THR A 180 11.08 14.94 -7.49
CA THR A 180 10.68 13.83 -8.35
C THR A 180 11.53 13.84 -9.63
N PRO A 181 12.16 12.72 -10.01
CA PRO A 181 12.86 12.63 -11.29
C PRO A 181 11.84 12.79 -12.44
N SER A 182 12.29 13.31 -13.59
CA SER A 182 11.37 13.46 -14.72
C SER A 182 10.90 12.09 -15.20
N LEU A 183 9.60 11.95 -15.47
CA LEU A 183 9.05 10.70 -16.02
C LEU A 183 9.75 10.31 -17.34
N SER A 184 10.08 11.31 -18.15
CA SER A 184 10.78 11.11 -19.41
C SER A 184 12.15 10.45 -19.23
N SER A 185 12.88 10.71 -18.12
CA SER A 185 14.19 10.10 -17.89
C SER A 185 14.07 8.61 -17.56
N LEU A 186 13.04 8.22 -16.81
CA LEU A 186 12.76 6.83 -16.44
C LEU A 186 12.32 5.99 -17.65
N LEU A 187 11.63 6.62 -18.61
CA LEU A 187 11.12 5.95 -19.80
C LEU A 187 12.12 5.90 -20.96
N LYS A 188 13.29 6.53 -20.84
CA LYS A 188 14.32 6.45 -21.89
C LYS A 188 14.79 5.02 -22.08
N ARG A 189 15.07 4.67 -23.33
CA ARG A 189 15.43 3.31 -23.76
C ARG A 189 16.74 2.79 -23.14
N ASP A 190 17.63 3.69 -22.75
CA ASP A 190 18.92 3.44 -22.13
C ASP A 190 18.87 3.40 -20.58
N TYR A 191 17.76 3.81 -19.96
CA TYR A 191 17.59 3.72 -18.51
C TYR A 191 17.72 2.25 -18.05
N LEU A 192 18.71 1.95 -17.18
CA LEU A 192 18.98 0.58 -16.72
C LEU A 192 19.06 -0.47 -17.86
N ARG A 193 19.70 -0.12 -18.99
CA ARG A 193 19.90 -1.04 -20.12
C ARG A 193 20.51 -2.38 -19.67
N GLY A 194 20.14 -3.47 -20.33
CA GLY A 194 20.57 -4.83 -19.97
C GLY A 194 19.68 -5.50 -18.92
N HIS A 195 18.73 -4.78 -18.33
CA HIS A 195 17.78 -5.31 -17.36
C HIS A 195 16.37 -5.36 -17.92
N THR A 196 15.61 -6.38 -17.52
CA THR A 196 14.16 -6.38 -17.71
C THR A 196 13.53 -5.47 -16.67
N LEU A 197 12.73 -4.51 -17.11
CA LEU A 197 12.08 -3.54 -16.22
C LEU A 197 10.57 -3.72 -16.23
N ILE A 198 9.97 -3.61 -15.04
CA ILE A 198 8.52 -3.60 -14.87
C ILE A 198 8.11 -2.18 -14.48
N PHE A 199 7.28 -1.56 -15.31
CA PHE A 199 6.71 -0.25 -15.04
C PHE A 199 5.27 -0.42 -14.57
N SER A 200 4.94 0.15 -13.41
CA SER A 200 3.58 0.19 -12.87
C SER A 200 3.05 1.62 -12.98
N PHE A 201 2.17 1.87 -13.94
CA PHE A 201 1.56 3.18 -14.16
C PHE A 201 0.21 3.25 -13.46
N GLN A 202 0.12 4.09 -12.43
CA GLN A 202 -1.05 4.15 -11.56
C GLN A 202 -1.83 5.46 -11.70
N ARG A 203 -3.15 5.38 -11.83
CA ARG A 203 -4.06 6.53 -11.92
C ARG A 203 -4.19 7.24 -10.58
N LYS A 204 -4.18 8.58 -10.53
CA LYS A 204 -4.39 9.34 -9.28
C LYS A 204 -5.61 8.84 -8.49
N ASN A 205 -6.71 8.52 -9.18
CA ASN A 205 -7.84 7.82 -8.59
C ASN A 205 -7.59 6.30 -8.60
N ARG A 206 -7.15 5.77 -7.46
CA ARG A 206 -6.84 4.35 -7.26
C ARG A 206 -8.07 3.42 -7.18
N ASN A 207 -9.29 3.95 -7.39
CA ASN A 207 -10.49 3.11 -7.58
C ASN A 207 -10.55 2.48 -8.98
N TYR A 208 -9.72 2.95 -9.90
CA TYR A 208 -9.57 2.40 -11.24
C TYR A 208 -8.20 1.77 -11.39
N PRO A 209 -8.09 0.60 -12.06
CA PRO A 209 -6.80 -0.03 -12.25
C PRO A 209 -5.88 0.86 -13.08
N GLY A 210 -4.62 0.88 -12.68
CA GLY A 210 -3.50 1.26 -13.52
C GLY A 210 -3.12 0.13 -14.48
N ILE A 211 -1.95 0.26 -15.09
CA ILE A 211 -1.40 -0.76 -15.99
C ILE A 211 0.03 -1.09 -15.59
N VAL A 212 0.39 -2.36 -15.75
CA VAL A 212 1.77 -2.84 -15.67
C VAL A 212 2.24 -3.13 -17.08
N MET A 213 3.42 -2.61 -17.42
CA MET A 213 4.09 -2.85 -18.70
C MET A 213 5.49 -3.40 -18.43
N VAL A 214 6.00 -4.22 -19.35
CA VAL A 214 7.34 -4.81 -19.24
C VAL A 214 8.20 -4.29 -20.38
N ARG A 215 9.44 -3.91 -20.05
CA ARG A 215 10.47 -3.52 -21.00
C ARG A 215 11.60 -4.54 -20.99
N ASP A 216 11.99 -5.00 -22.17
CA ASP A 216 13.06 -5.96 -22.36
C ASP A 216 14.46 -5.33 -22.08
N PRO A 217 15.53 -6.15 -21.97
CA PRO A 217 16.90 -5.66 -21.82
C PRO A 217 17.42 -4.75 -22.94
N ASN A 218 16.79 -4.79 -24.13
CA ASN A 218 17.12 -3.95 -25.28
C ASN A 218 16.40 -2.58 -25.25
N GLY A 219 15.57 -2.36 -24.24
CA GLY A 219 14.80 -1.15 -24.01
C GLY A 219 13.47 -1.09 -24.78
N ASN A 220 13.00 -2.19 -25.36
CA ASN A 220 11.70 -2.23 -26.05
C ASN A 220 10.60 -2.66 -25.07
N PHE A 221 9.45 -2.00 -25.10
CA PHE A 221 8.27 -2.51 -24.41
C PHE A 221 7.78 -3.78 -25.12
N ILE A 222 7.45 -4.79 -24.34
CA ILE A 222 6.95 -6.07 -24.85
C ILE A 222 5.62 -5.82 -25.58
N MET A 223 5.47 -6.45 -26.74
CA MET A 223 4.25 -6.45 -27.52
C MET A 223 3.62 -7.85 -27.50
N ASP A 224 2.31 -7.92 -27.65
CA ASP A 224 1.58 -9.16 -27.86
C ASP A 224 1.65 -9.62 -29.33
N SER A 225 1.05 -10.78 -29.62
CA SER A 225 1.03 -11.35 -30.98
C SER A 225 0.25 -10.50 -32.00
N ALA A 226 -0.55 -9.54 -31.55
CA ALA A 226 -1.27 -8.59 -32.40
C ALA A 226 -0.49 -7.27 -32.62
N GLY A 227 0.74 -7.18 -32.09
CA GLY A 227 1.58 -5.99 -32.18
C GLY A 227 1.15 -4.85 -31.25
N GLN A 228 0.26 -5.11 -30.29
CA GLN A 228 -0.11 -4.14 -29.27
C GLN A 228 0.84 -4.22 -28.08
N TYR A 229 1.01 -3.14 -27.32
CA TYR A 229 1.80 -3.21 -26.10
C TYR A 229 1.17 -4.14 -25.08
N PHE A 230 1.93 -5.13 -24.63
CA PHE A 230 1.52 -6.01 -23.55
C PHE A 230 1.35 -5.19 -22.27
N SER A 231 0.16 -5.29 -21.67
CA SER A 231 -0.10 -4.68 -20.37
C SER A 231 -1.05 -5.51 -19.52
N VAL A 232 -0.86 -5.46 -18.21
CA VAL A 232 -1.74 -6.12 -17.24
C VAL A 232 -2.40 -5.06 -16.37
N PRO A 233 -3.74 -5.06 -16.22
CA PRO A 233 -4.41 -4.16 -15.30
C PRO A 233 -3.99 -4.46 -13.85
N GLN A 234 -3.59 -3.43 -13.10
CA GLN A 234 -3.19 -3.58 -11.70
C GLN A 234 -3.93 -2.58 -10.83
N LEU A 235 -4.57 -3.07 -9.76
CA LEU A 235 -5.14 -2.23 -8.72
C LEU A 235 -4.10 -2.02 -7.60
N ALA A 236 -3.42 -0.87 -7.61
CA ALA A 236 -2.48 -0.51 -6.55
C ALA A 236 -3.18 0.32 -5.47
N ARG A 237 -3.59 -0.33 -4.37
CA ARG A 237 -4.08 0.36 -3.16
C ARG A 237 -3.05 0.21 -2.05
N SER A 238 -2.70 1.34 -1.45
CA SER A 238 -1.86 1.45 -0.27
C SER A 238 -2.67 2.07 0.87
N ILE A 239 -2.14 1.94 2.08
CA ILE A 239 -2.61 2.71 3.22
C ILE A 239 -2.29 4.18 2.95
N ASN A 240 -3.29 5.03 3.13
CA ASN A 240 -3.22 6.43 2.76
C ASN A 240 -2.05 7.12 3.48
N ASN A 241 -1.09 7.62 2.69
CA ASN A 241 0.08 8.38 3.14
C ASN A 241 1.11 7.61 3.98
N LEU A 242 0.94 6.31 4.20
CA LEU A 242 1.94 5.52 4.93
C LEU A 242 3.26 5.51 4.12
N PRO A 243 4.44 5.68 4.73
CA PRO A 243 5.69 5.78 3.98
C PRO A 243 6.00 4.52 3.17
N GLY A 244 6.45 4.68 1.91
CA GLY A 244 6.67 3.56 0.97
C GLY A 244 7.73 2.52 1.36
N TYR A 245 8.57 2.83 2.36
CA TYR A 245 9.53 1.89 2.94
C TYR A 245 8.93 1.04 4.07
N ILE A 246 7.66 1.26 4.42
CA ILE A 246 6.86 0.42 5.31
C ILE A 246 5.91 -0.42 4.45
N SER A 247 5.68 -1.67 4.85
CA SER A 247 4.68 -2.53 4.17
C SER A 247 3.32 -1.83 4.10
N ASN A 248 2.59 -2.04 3.00
CA ASN A 248 1.34 -1.34 2.68
C ASN A 248 1.47 0.19 2.53
N GLY A 249 2.69 0.72 2.58
CA GLY A 249 3.00 2.12 2.32
C GLY A 249 2.74 2.53 0.87
N ASN A 250 2.64 3.84 0.65
CA ASN A 250 2.58 4.42 -0.68
C ASN A 250 3.88 4.10 -1.42
N THR A 251 3.81 3.19 -2.38
CA THR A 251 4.87 3.07 -3.40
C THR A 251 4.88 4.38 -4.21
N PRO A 252 6.06 5.02 -4.41
CA PRO A 252 6.19 6.21 -5.25
C PRO A 252 5.53 6.08 -6.63
#